data_AF-A0A6G1YQS1-F1
#
_entry.id   AF-A0A6G1YQS1-F1
#
_cell.length_a   1.000
_cell.length_b   1.000
_cell.length_c   1.000
_cell.angle_alpha   90.00
_cell.angle_beta   90.00
_cell.angle_gamma   90.00
#
_symmetry.space_group_name_H-M   'P 1'
#
loop_
_entity.id
_entity.type
_entity.pdbx_description
1 polymer ?
#
loop_
_entity_poly.entity_id
_entity_poly.type
_entity_poly.pdbx_seq_one_letter_code
_entity_poly.pdbx_strand_id
1 'polypeptide(L)'
;MQPPVSDATKRAVIEEYLRGKSRDEIATDLRVGTGTVSKIISEWKTCLDYPIADELRELALGLQKLGISASRYAEGARIASYLIKLGVNDEEFHHFVSEIYGRCKKMDLQPDKVAYLLKQLLDLSESVPLQQIPEYIERQTSRKGKLKQEIEEMELKIIEVKSRLDIVLNDEATTRDELNQFSSFKTEMKKNGVDILDNPRFMGAVVGARSLGFDPRVMVEKLSNIQKLEIDQKALEEKVEFLEKKSQVLQIKCNNLEKEELVHSYRISIYEDLESMGMGIKELKLLWNTIKEIAAVNNISADEASKKFFSDVIQQYDDKLGFEGKIQNLKSEIQKNEVVQCQLSAITAMLNSIILNQFDQIQAVSGFVEFGPLAKAAKGETVPKNQLKNAVIKAIDILMSKDPTDHSNSALNVARLLLLEDIQKSDDIA
;
A
#
# COMPACT_ATOMS: atom_id res chain seq x y z
N MET A 1 107.22 4.71 -8.35
CA MET A 1 106.35 4.92 -7.18
C MET A 1 105.41 3.73 -7.06
N GLN A 2 105.46 2.97 -5.96
CA GLN A 2 104.47 1.90 -5.72
C GLN A 2 103.12 2.53 -5.30
N PRO A 3 101.99 1.95 -5.73
CA PRO A 3 100.66 2.47 -5.38
C PRO A 3 100.40 2.40 -3.87
N PRO A 4 99.60 3.33 -3.31
CA PRO A 4 99.26 3.34 -1.89
C PRO A 4 98.47 2.09 -1.51
N VAL A 5 98.85 1.46 -0.39
CA VAL A 5 98.18 0.27 0.14
C VAL A 5 96.76 0.64 0.59
N SER A 6 95.77 -0.18 0.19
CA SER A 6 94.37 0.05 0.54
C SER A 6 94.13 -0.07 2.05
N ASP A 7 93.19 0.71 2.60
CA ASP A 7 92.83 0.64 4.02
C ASP A 7 92.18 -0.69 4.42
N ALA A 8 91.60 -1.42 3.46
CA ALA A 8 91.14 -2.80 3.68
C ALA A 8 92.32 -3.73 3.98
N THR A 9 93.41 -3.61 3.22
CA THR A 9 94.64 -4.36 3.44
C THR A 9 95.29 -4.00 4.77
N LYS A 10 95.31 -2.72 5.15
CA LYS A 10 95.83 -2.29 6.46
C LYS A 10 95.08 -2.92 7.63
N ARG A 11 93.74 -2.91 7.60
CA ARG A 11 92.91 -3.55 8.63
C ARG A 11 93.14 -5.06 8.71
N ALA A 12 93.17 -5.75 7.58
CA ALA A 12 93.43 -7.18 7.53
C ALA A 12 94.81 -7.55 8.12
N VAL A 13 95.85 -6.75 7.85
CA VAL A 13 97.18 -6.93 8.46
C VAL A 13 97.12 -6.82 9.98
N ILE A 14 96.42 -5.81 10.53
CA ILE A 14 96.29 -5.63 11.99
C ILE A 14 95.45 -6.74 12.64
N GLU A 15 94.37 -7.17 11.99
CA GLU A 15 93.56 -8.28 12.49
C GLU A 15 94.37 -9.58 12.59
N GLU A 16 95.11 -9.94 11.54
CA GLU A 16 95.94 -11.14 11.55
C GLU A 16 97.12 -11.02 12.54
N TYR A 17 97.65 -9.81 12.73
CA TYR A 17 98.66 -9.52 13.73
C TYR A 17 98.14 -9.74 15.17
N LEU A 18 96.92 -9.27 15.46
CA LEU A 18 96.24 -9.49 16.74
C LEU A 18 95.81 -10.94 16.95
N ARG A 19 95.62 -11.71 15.87
CA ARG A 19 95.42 -13.18 15.90
C ARG A 19 96.72 -13.97 16.17
N GLY A 20 97.82 -13.27 16.40
CA GLY A 20 99.08 -13.89 16.78
C GLY A 20 99.97 -14.36 15.64
N LYS A 21 99.59 -14.12 14.38
CA LYS A 21 100.42 -14.50 13.25
C LYS A 21 101.71 -13.70 13.19
N SER A 22 102.77 -14.36 12.76
CA SER A 22 104.03 -13.70 12.45
C SER A 22 103.88 -12.82 11.21
N ARG A 23 104.76 -11.82 11.10
CA ARG A 23 104.79 -10.92 9.94
C ARG A 23 104.88 -11.69 8.61
N ASP A 24 105.68 -12.74 8.58
CA ASP A 24 105.97 -13.48 7.35
C ASP A 24 104.79 -14.39 6.94
N GLU A 25 104.05 -14.91 7.92
CA GLU A 25 102.76 -15.59 7.68
C GLU A 25 101.72 -14.61 7.13
N ILE A 26 101.59 -13.42 7.73
CA ILE A 26 100.64 -12.38 7.27
C ILE A 26 100.97 -11.94 5.84
N ALA A 27 102.26 -11.76 5.53
CA ALA A 27 102.72 -11.38 4.20
C ALA A 27 102.33 -12.43 3.14
N THR A 28 102.50 -13.71 3.49
CA THR A 28 102.10 -14.85 2.66
C THR A 28 100.58 -14.89 2.46
N ASP A 29 99.82 -14.82 3.54
CA ASP A 29 98.36 -14.96 3.55
C ASP A 29 97.66 -13.83 2.78
N LEU A 30 98.13 -12.59 2.94
CA LEU A 30 97.53 -11.42 2.31
C LEU A 30 98.20 -11.05 0.98
N ARG A 31 99.19 -11.83 0.51
CA ARG A 31 99.98 -11.60 -0.71
C ARG A 31 100.57 -10.18 -0.78
N VAL A 32 101.11 -9.70 0.34
CA VAL A 32 101.75 -8.38 0.45
C VAL A 32 103.22 -8.54 0.82
N GLY A 33 104.06 -7.56 0.48
CA GLY A 33 105.47 -7.59 0.87
C GLY A 33 105.65 -7.54 2.40
N THR A 34 106.59 -8.32 2.95
CA THR A 34 106.91 -8.32 4.39
C THR A 34 107.31 -6.93 4.91
N GLY A 35 108.00 -6.12 4.10
CA GLY A 35 108.29 -4.72 4.40
C GLY A 35 107.03 -3.87 4.54
N THR A 36 106.01 -4.13 3.74
CA THR A 36 104.69 -3.47 3.81
C THR A 36 103.96 -3.84 5.09
N VAL A 37 103.95 -5.12 5.48
CA VAL A 37 103.37 -5.58 6.76
C VAL A 37 104.06 -4.93 7.95
N SER A 38 105.40 -4.88 7.95
CA SER A 38 106.18 -4.23 9.02
C SER A 38 105.81 -2.77 9.18
N LYS A 39 105.70 -2.05 8.05
CA LYS A 39 105.35 -0.64 8.03
C LYS A 39 103.94 -0.38 8.57
N ILE A 40 102.97 -1.19 8.17
CA ILE A 40 101.58 -1.07 8.66
C ILE A 40 101.50 -1.33 10.17
N ILE A 41 102.17 -2.37 10.67
CA ILE A 41 102.20 -2.68 12.10
C ILE A 41 102.90 -1.56 12.86
N SER A 42 104.05 -1.04 12.38
CA SER A 42 104.75 0.06 13.07
C SER A 42 103.94 1.34 13.08
N GLU A 43 103.25 1.67 11.99
CA GLU A 43 102.35 2.83 11.91
C GLU A 43 101.20 2.67 12.92
N TRP A 44 100.57 1.50 12.97
CA TRP A 44 99.49 1.22 13.92
C TRP A 44 99.96 1.28 15.39
N LYS A 45 101.12 0.69 15.70
CA LYS A 45 101.75 0.77 17.04
C LYS A 45 102.03 2.22 17.43
N THR A 46 102.56 3.01 16.51
CA THR A 46 102.86 4.44 16.77
C THR A 46 101.59 5.24 17.04
N CYS A 47 100.48 4.94 16.34
CA CYS A 47 99.20 5.61 16.58
C CYS A 47 98.58 5.31 17.95
N LEU A 48 98.82 4.14 18.52
CA LEU A 48 98.24 3.70 19.80
C LEU A 48 99.17 3.86 21.00
N ASP A 49 100.42 4.30 20.78
CA ASP A 49 101.56 4.09 21.66
C ASP A 49 102.00 2.62 21.75
N TYR A 50 103.32 2.39 21.71
CA TYR A 50 103.92 1.07 21.61
C TYR A 50 103.50 0.12 22.76
N PRO A 51 103.49 0.55 24.04
CA PRO A 51 103.10 -0.31 25.16
C PRO A 51 101.64 -0.79 25.05
N ILE A 52 100.71 0.10 24.72
CA ILE A 52 99.28 -0.23 24.60
C ILE A 52 99.05 -1.21 23.46
N ALA A 53 99.71 -1.00 22.32
CA ALA A 53 99.59 -1.87 21.17
C ALA A 53 100.10 -3.30 21.44
N ASP A 54 101.16 -3.43 22.26
CA ASP A 54 101.69 -4.72 22.69
C ASP A 54 100.81 -5.38 23.77
N GLU A 55 100.31 -4.63 24.76
CA GLU A 55 99.35 -5.12 25.76
C GLU A 55 98.05 -5.64 25.11
N LEU A 56 97.52 -4.92 24.11
CA LEU A 56 96.34 -5.35 23.35
C LEU A 56 96.60 -6.65 22.59
N ARG A 57 97.82 -6.82 22.07
CA ARG A 57 98.20 -8.07 21.40
C ARG A 57 98.32 -9.21 22.41
N GLU A 58 98.94 -8.98 23.56
CA GLU A 58 99.05 -9.98 24.63
C GLU A 58 97.67 -10.39 25.15
N LEU A 59 96.76 -9.45 25.34
CA LEU A 59 95.37 -9.72 25.71
C LEU A 59 94.67 -10.55 24.62
N ALA A 60 94.79 -10.16 23.34
CA ALA A 60 94.18 -10.90 22.23
C ALA A 60 94.70 -12.35 22.15
N LEU A 61 96.00 -12.54 22.32
CA LEU A 61 96.64 -13.86 22.40
C LEU A 61 96.17 -14.65 23.62
N GLY A 62 96.04 -14.01 24.78
CA GLY A 62 95.52 -14.61 26.01
C GLY A 62 94.09 -15.11 25.86
N LEU A 63 93.21 -14.26 25.30
CA LEU A 63 91.82 -14.62 25.00
C LEU A 63 91.72 -15.79 24.01
N GLN A 64 92.57 -15.80 22.98
CA GLN A 64 92.64 -16.89 22.00
C GLN A 64 93.08 -18.22 22.64
N LYS A 65 94.11 -18.20 23.52
CA LYS A 65 94.56 -19.38 24.27
C LYS A 65 93.46 -19.96 25.17
N LEU A 66 92.63 -19.09 25.73
CA LEU A 66 91.48 -19.48 26.56
C LEU A 66 90.25 -19.88 25.73
N GLY A 67 90.27 -19.66 24.40
CA GLY A 67 89.12 -19.92 23.53
C GLY A 67 87.94 -18.99 23.78
N ILE A 68 88.18 -17.79 24.31
CA ILE A 68 87.14 -16.83 24.71
C ILE A 68 87.12 -15.66 23.72
N SER A 69 85.94 -15.27 23.25
CA SER A 69 85.78 -14.06 22.44
C SER A 69 85.89 -12.80 23.30
N ALA A 70 86.32 -11.67 22.70
CA ALA A 70 86.33 -10.38 23.39
C ALA A 70 84.95 -10.00 23.98
N SER A 71 83.85 -10.36 23.32
CA SER A 71 82.49 -10.16 23.82
C SER A 71 82.20 -10.94 25.11
N ARG A 72 82.53 -12.23 25.14
CA ARG A 72 82.35 -13.09 26.32
C ARG A 72 83.25 -12.67 27.48
N TYR A 73 84.47 -12.23 27.17
CA TYR A 73 85.37 -11.65 28.17
C TYR A 73 84.77 -10.39 28.80
N ALA A 74 84.25 -9.48 27.97
CA ALA A 74 83.59 -8.26 28.46
C ALA A 74 82.35 -8.55 29.31
N GLU A 75 81.56 -9.57 28.95
CA GLU A 75 80.44 -10.04 29.78
C GLU A 75 80.91 -10.59 31.13
N GLY A 76 81.96 -11.43 31.13
CA GLY A 76 82.58 -11.94 32.35
C GLY A 76 83.09 -10.83 33.25
N ALA A 77 83.74 -9.81 32.69
CA ALA A 77 84.23 -8.64 33.42
C ALA A 77 83.08 -7.82 34.06
N ARG A 78 81.93 -7.71 33.38
CA ARG A 78 80.73 -7.07 33.95
C ARG A 78 80.15 -7.88 35.10
N ILE A 79 80.08 -9.20 34.98
CA ILE A 79 79.61 -10.09 36.05
C ILE A 79 80.54 -9.98 37.27
N ALA A 80 81.87 -10.00 37.05
CA ALA A 80 82.85 -9.78 38.11
C ALA A 80 82.64 -8.43 38.80
N SER A 81 82.42 -7.36 38.04
CA SER A 81 82.12 -6.04 38.57
C SER A 81 80.85 -6.00 39.43
N TYR A 82 79.79 -6.73 39.05
CA TYR A 82 78.57 -6.80 39.86
C TYR A 82 78.80 -7.55 41.18
N LEU A 83 79.56 -8.64 41.15
CA LEU A 83 79.87 -9.41 42.34
C LEU A 83 80.77 -8.63 43.30
N ILE A 84 81.73 -7.85 42.79
CA ILE A 84 82.54 -6.92 43.60
C ILE A 84 81.63 -5.88 44.28
N LYS A 85 80.66 -5.31 43.57
CA LYS A 85 79.69 -4.37 44.15
C LYS A 85 78.79 -5.00 45.21
N LEU A 86 78.58 -6.32 45.16
CA LEU A 86 77.87 -7.09 46.17
C LEU A 86 78.76 -7.47 47.37
N GLY A 87 80.04 -7.07 47.37
CA GLY A 87 80.99 -7.25 48.46
C GLY A 87 81.94 -8.44 48.32
N VAL A 88 81.99 -9.10 47.15
CA VAL A 88 82.95 -10.18 46.89
C VAL A 88 84.34 -9.58 46.62
N ASN A 89 85.36 -10.02 47.35
CA ASN A 89 86.74 -9.59 47.11
C ASN A 89 87.25 -10.10 45.75
N ASP A 90 87.94 -9.25 44.98
CA ASP A 90 88.47 -9.57 43.66
C ASP A 90 89.47 -10.75 43.71
N GLU A 91 90.27 -10.81 44.78
CA GLU A 91 91.22 -11.91 45.03
C GLU A 91 90.53 -13.23 45.40
N GLU A 92 89.30 -13.17 45.94
CA GLU A 92 88.53 -14.33 46.39
C GLU A 92 87.43 -14.73 45.40
N PHE A 93 87.29 -13.99 44.31
CA PHE A 93 86.23 -14.16 43.32
C PHE A 93 86.16 -15.60 42.81
N HIS A 94 87.31 -16.15 42.42
CA HIS A 94 87.39 -17.51 41.90
C HIS A 94 87.00 -18.54 42.97
N HIS A 95 87.40 -18.32 44.22
CA HIS A 95 87.07 -19.19 45.34
C HIS A 95 85.57 -19.18 45.64
N PHE A 96 84.98 -17.99 45.74
CA PHE A 96 83.55 -17.80 46.01
C PHE A 96 82.67 -18.48 44.97
N VAL A 97 82.92 -18.24 43.68
CA VAL A 97 82.13 -18.84 42.58
C VAL A 97 82.32 -20.37 42.54
N SER A 98 83.55 -20.84 42.77
CA SER A 98 83.85 -22.28 42.80
C SER A 98 83.19 -22.99 43.98
N GLU A 99 83.10 -22.34 45.14
CA GLU A 99 82.43 -22.89 46.31
C GLU A 99 80.92 -23.03 46.08
N ILE A 100 80.27 -22.00 45.51
CA ILE A 100 78.86 -22.05 45.13
C ILE A 100 78.63 -23.21 44.15
N TYR A 101 79.42 -23.26 43.07
CA TYR A 101 79.31 -24.33 42.08
C TYR A 101 79.52 -25.71 42.70
N GLY A 102 80.52 -25.87 43.57
CA GLY A 102 80.81 -27.11 44.28
C GLY A 102 79.69 -27.55 45.21
N ARG A 103 79.08 -26.62 45.95
CA ARG A 103 77.91 -26.89 46.81
C ARG A 103 76.69 -27.29 45.99
N CYS A 104 76.40 -26.58 44.89
CA CYS A 104 75.33 -26.95 43.97
C CYS A 104 75.53 -28.37 43.41
N LYS A 105 76.75 -28.70 42.98
CA LYS A 105 77.08 -30.04 42.49
C LYS A 105 76.90 -31.13 43.55
N LYS A 106 77.26 -30.87 44.81
CA LYS A 106 77.05 -31.80 45.94
C LYS A 106 75.57 -32.06 46.23
N MET A 107 74.71 -31.10 45.95
CA MET A 107 73.26 -31.20 46.11
C MET A 107 72.55 -31.76 44.86
N ASP A 108 73.29 -32.26 43.88
CA ASP A 108 72.79 -32.69 42.57
C ASP A 108 71.94 -31.61 41.85
N LEU A 109 72.25 -30.34 42.12
CA LEU A 109 71.61 -29.22 41.46
C LEU A 109 72.28 -29.00 40.10
N GLN A 110 71.51 -29.27 39.05
CA GLN A 110 71.91 -28.97 37.69
C GLN A 110 72.09 -27.44 37.51
N PRO A 111 73.11 -26.97 36.76
CA PRO A 111 73.43 -25.53 36.66
C PRO A 111 72.27 -24.64 36.20
N ASP A 112 71.40 -25.16 35.33
CA ASP A 112 70.17 -24.52 34.85
C ASP A 112 69.13 -24.31 35.97
N LYS A 113 69.06 -25.25 36.92
CA LYS A 113 68.15 -25.16 38.07
C LYS A 113 68.60 -24.15 39.10
N VAL A 114 69.91 -23.85 39.20
CA VAL A 114 70.43 -22.86 40.16
C VAL A 114 69.87 -21.48 39.84
N ALA A 115 69.91 -21.05 38.58
CA ALA A 115 69.33 -19.78 38.15
C ALA A 115 67.81 -19.73 38.39
N TYR A 116 67.12 -20.85 38.12
CA TYR A 116 65.68 -20.96 38.35
C TYR A 116 65.29 -20.87 39.84
N LEU A 117 66.05 -21.52 40.72
CA LEU A 117 65.81 -21.47 42.17
C LEU A 117 66.14 -20.09 42.75
N LEU A 118 67.21 -19.45 42.27
CA LEU A 118 67.53 -18.07 42.64
C LEU A 118 66.39 -17.12 42.23
N LYS A 119 65.83 -17.31 41.04
CA LYS A 119 64.66 -16.52 40.60
C LYS A 119 63.45 -16.77 41.49
N GLN A 120 63.10 -18.02 41.77
CA GLN A 120 61.97 -18.32 42.67
C GLN A 120 62.15 -17.75 44.07
N LEU A 121 63.37 -17.76 44.60
CA LEU A 121 63.68 -17.17 45.90
C LEU A 121 63.49 -15.64 45.86
N LEU A 122 63.92 -15.00 44.77
CA LEU A 122 63.70 -13.57 44.55
C LEU A 122 62.21 -13.24 44.40
N ASP A 123 61.46 -14.01 43.61
CA ASP A 123 60.01 -13.83 43.43
C ASP A 123 59.27 -13.98 44.78
N LEU A 124 59.65 -14.97 45.59
CA LEU A 124 59.10 -15.13 46.94
C LEU A 124 59.48 -13.97 47.86
N SER A 125 60.68 -13.40 47.68
CA SER A 125 61.17 -12.28 48.46
C SER A 125 60.40 -10.98 48.24
N GLU A 126 59.70 -10.84 47.11
CA GLU A 126 58.78 -9.72 46.87
C GLU A 126 57.63 -9.70 47.89
N SER A 127 57.24 -10.89 48.38
CA SER A 127 56.09 -11.07 49.28
C SER A 127 56.49 -11.32 50.73
N VAL A 128 57.65 -11.94 50.96
CA VAL A 128 58.13 -12.33 52.28
C VAL A 128 59.60 -11.93 52.44
N PRO A 129 59.98 -11.14 53.47
CA PRO A 129 61.38 -10.80 53.69
C PRO A 129 62.27 -12.06 53.74
N LEU A 130 63.41 -12.05 53.06
CA LEU A 130 64.30 -13.22 52.93
C LEU A 130 64.62 -13.89 54.28
N GLN A 131 64.76 -13.08 55.34
CA GLN A 131 65.06 -13.54 56.70
C GLN A 131 63.90 -14.32 57.34
N GLN A 132 62.66 -14.07 56.92
CA GLN A 132 61.45 -14.67 57.46
C GLN A 132 60.93 -15.83 56.61
N ILE A 133 61.55 -16.11 55.47
CA ILE A 133 61.17 -17.24 54.60
C ILE A 133 61.20 -18.59 55.36
N PRO A 134 62.21 -18.90 56.20
CA PRO A 134 62.21 -20.15 56.96
C PRO A 134 61.00 -20.28 57.89
N GLU A 135 60.70 -19.24 58.68
CA GLU A 135 59.54 -19.20 59.59
C GLU A 135 58.22 -19.28 58.81
N TYR A 136 58.15 -18.63 57.66
CA TYR A 136 56.99 -18.70 56.76
C TYR A 136 56.77 -20.12 56.26
N ILE A 137 57.81 -20.82 55.81
CA ILE A 137 57.73 -22.21 55.37
C ILE A 137 57.27 -23.12 56.51
N GLU A 138 57.81 -22.96 57.71
CA GLU A 138 57.43 -23.74 58.88
C GLU A 138 55.95 -23.52 59.27
N ARG A 139 55.50 -22.26 59.25
CA ARG A 139 54.09 -21.90 59.50
C ARG A 139 53.15 -22.53 58.48
N GLN A 140 53.47 -22.45 57.19
CA GLN A 140 52.65 -23.04 56.13
C GLN A 140 52.64 -24.56 56.21
N THR A 141 53.78 -25.17 56.53
CA THR A 141 53.89 -26.62 56.74
C THR A 141 53.01 -27.08 57.90
N SER A 142 53.04 -26.36 59.02
CA SER A 142 52.19 -26.62 60.19
C SER A 142 50.70 -26.46 59.88
N ARG A 143 50.32 -25.40 59.15
CA ARG A 143 48.92 -25.17 58.74
C ARG A 143 48.41 -26.27 57.82
N LYS A 144 49.24 -26.70 56.85
CA LYS A 144 48.93 -27.83 55.96
C LYS A 144 48.71 -29.12 56.75
N GLY A 145 49.51 -29.36 57.80
CA GLY A 145 49.33 -30.51 58.69
C GLY A 145 47.98 -30.49 59.41
N LYS A 146 47.62 -29.37 60.04
CA LYS A 146 46.34 -29.21 60.76
C LYS A 146 45.13 -29.43 59.85
N LEU A 147 45.13 -28.81 58.67
CA LEU A 147 44.04 -28.96 57.70
C LEU A 147 43.86 -30.41 57.25
N LYS A 148 44.96 -31.18 57.11
CA LYS A 148 44.85 -32.60 56.79
C LYS A 148 44.19 -33.40 57.91
N GLN A 149 44.53 -33.12 59.17
CA GLN A 149 43.91 -33.78 60.32
C GLN A 149 42.41 -33.47 60.41
N GLU A 150 42.02 -32.20 60.21
CA GLU A 150 40.60 -31.81 60.21
C GLU A 150 39.80 -32.52 59.11
N ILE A 151 40.39 -32.70 57.93
CA ILE A 151 39.76 -33.45 56.83
C ILE A 151 39.53 -34.90 57.23
N GLU A 152 40.55 -35.57 57.77
CA GLU A 152 40.47 -36.97 58.22
C GLU A 152 39.42 -37.16 59.32
N GLU A 153 39.36 -36.24 60.29
CA GLU A 153 38.32 -36.25 61.34
C GLU A 153 36.90 -36.07 60.78
N MET A 154 36.71 -35.19 59.80
CA MET A 154 35.41 -34.98 59.16
C MET A 154 34.97 -36.20 58.36
N GLU A 155 35.88 -36.85 57.64
CA GLU A 155 35.60 -38.08 56.91
C GLU A 155 35.14 -39.20 57.84
N LEU A 156 35.79 -39.35 59.01
CA LEU A 156 35.37 -40.31 60.04
C LEU A 156 33.96 -40.02 60.56
N LYS A 157 33.63 -38.75 60.83
CA LYS A 157 32.28 -38.35 61.27
C LYS A 157 31.22 -38.64 60.21
N ILE A 158 31.53 -38.46 58.93
CA ILE A 158 30.60 -38.80 57.83
C ILE A 158 30.31 -40.30 57.83
N ILE A 159 31.33 -41.13 58.01
CA ILE A 159 31.17 -42.59 58.08
C ILE A 159 30.32 -42.97 59.28
N GLU A 160 30.57 -42.39 60.46
CA GLU A 160 29.80 -42.64 61.68
C GLU A 160 28.33 -42.24 61.54
N VAL A 161 28.05 -41.07 60.97
CA VAL A 161 26.67 -40.61 60.77
C VAL A 161 25.95 -41.49 59.75
N LYS A 162 26.63 -41.93 58.68
CA LYS A 162 26.06 -42.85 57.70
C LYS A 162 25.73 -44.21 58.32
N SER A 163 26.65 -44.78 59.09
CA SER A 163 26.39 -46.08 59.74
C SER A 163 25.26 -45.96 60.77
N ARG A 164 25.20 -44.87 61.55
CA ARG A 164 24.05 -44.60 62.44
C ARG A 164 22.74 -44.47 61.67
N LEU A 165 22.75 -43.80 60.52
CA LEU A 165 21.56 -43.68 59.68
C LEU A 165 21.11 -45.04 59.17
N ASP A 166 22.03 -45.88 58.70
CA ASP A 166 21.71 -47.22 58.22
C ASP A 166 21.17 -48.12 59.34
N ILE A 167 21.69 -48.00 60.57
CA ILE A 167 21.15 -48.68 61.75
C ILE A 167 19.71 -48.21 62.02
N VAL A 168 19.46 -46.90 62.06
CA VAL A 168 18.11 -46.36 62.33
C VAL A 168 17.11 -46.77 61.24
N LEU A 169 17.53 -46.75 59.96
CA LEU A 169 16.68 -47.20 58.85
C LEU A 169 16.34 -48.69 58.96
N ASN A 170 17.32 -49.53 59.31
CA ASN A 170 17.09 -50.97 59.52
C ASN A 170 16.23 -51.27 60.75
N ASP A 171 16.44 -50.57 61.87
CA ASP A 171 15.65 -50.73 63.10
C ASP A 171 14.18 -50.37 62.88
N GLU A 172 13.92 -49.31 62.12
CA GLU A 172 12.57 -48.88 61.73
C GLU A 172 12.02 -49.68 60.53
N ALA A 173 12.76 -50.69 60.05
CA ALA A 173 12.45 -51.52 58.89
C ALA A 173 12.00 -50.71 57.66
N THR A 174 12.62 -49.55 57.46
CA THR A 174 12.24 -48.60 56.40
C THR A 174 13.44 -48.20 55.56
N THR A 175 13.20 -47.83 54.31
CA THR A 175 14.27 -47.35 53.41
C THR A 175 14.31 -45.83 53.35
N ARG A 176 15.46 -45.29 52.96
CA ARG A 176 15.60 -43.85 52.69
C ARG A 176 14.59 -43.36 51.64
N ASP A 177 14.29 -44.20 50.66
CA ASP A 177 13.32 -43.90 49.61
C ASP A 177 11.88 -43.89 50.13
N GLU A 178 11.52 -44.81 51.04
CA GLU A 178 10.23 -44.79 51.74
C GLU A 178 10.07 -43.55 52.62
N LEU A 179 11.13 -43.14 53.33
CA LEU A 179 11.11 -41.91 54.13
C LEU A 179 10.96 -40.66 53.26
N ASN A 180 11.61 -40.62 52.10
CA ASN A 180 11.47 -39.55 51.13
C ASN A 180 10.07 -39.52 50.51
N GLN A 181 9.50 -40.68 50.19
CA GLN A 181 8.12 -40.81 49.70
C GLN A 181 7.13 -40.34 50.76
N PHE A 182 7.32 -40.72 52.03
CA PHE A 182 6.49 -40.26 53.14
C PHE A 182 6.60 -38.74 53.36
N SER A 183 7.81 -38.18 53.26
CA SER A 183 8.03 -36.72 53.37
C SER A 183 7.36 -35.95 52.23
N SER A 184 7.44 -36.48 51.01
CA SER A 184 6.79 -35.91 49.83
C SER A 184 5.27 -35.98 49.96
N PHE A 185 4.74 -37.14 50.34
CA PHE A 185 3.32 -37.36 50.63
C PHE A 185 2.81 -36.43 51.73
N LYS A 186 3.56 -36.25 52.82
CA LYS A 186 3.25 -35.32 53.91
C LYS A 186 3.15 -33.87 53.44
N THR A 187 4.06 -33.46 52.58
CA THR A 187 4.08 -32.09 52.04
C THR A 187 2.88 -31.86 51.14
N GLU A 188 2.54 -32.83 50.29
CA GLU A 188 1.40 -32.77 49.38
C GLU A 188 0.05 -32.81 50.13
N MET A 189 -0.07 -33.64 51.16
CA MET A 189 -1.25 -33.67 52.05
C MET A 189 -1.46 -32.30 52.71
N LYS A 190 -0.40 -31.69 53.26
CA LYS A 190 -0.46 -30.37 53.88
C LYS A 190 -0.86 -29.28 52.88
N LYS A 191 -0.36 -29.34 51.64
CA LYS A 191 -0.73 -28.41 50.57
C LYS A 191 -2.22 -28.48 50.23
N ASN A 192 -2.81 -29.67 50.31
CA ASN A 192 -4.24 -29.89 50.09
C ASN A 192 -5.10 -29.73 51.37
N GLY A 193 -4.54 -29.15 52.44
CA GLY A 193 -5.28 -28.83 53.67
C GLY A 193 -5.56 -30.01 54.59
N VAL A 194 -4.90 -31.16 54.38
CA VAL A 194 -5.04 -32.37 55.21
C VAL A 194 -3.81 -32.51 56.12
N ASP A 195 -4.03 -32.48 57.43
CA ASP A 195 -2.96 -32.75 58.41
C ASP A 195 -2.81 -34.27 58.61
N ILE A 196 -1.58 -34.77 58.44
CA ILE A 196 -1.22 -36.19 58.67
C ILE A 196 -1.44 -36.61 60.13
N LEU A 197 -1.47 -35.66 61.06
CA LEU A 197 -1.72 -35.94 62.47
C LEU A 197 -3.21 -36.28 62.76
N ASP A 198 -4.14 -35.97 61.85
CA ASP A 198 -5.55 -36.38 61.92
C ASP A 198 -5.78 -37.74 61.22
N ASN A 199 -4.83 -38.67 61.46
CA ASN A 199 -4.76 -40.01 60.90
C ASN A 199 -6.09 -40.81 60.97
N PRO A 200 -6.88 -40.75 62.07
CA PRO A 200 -8.13 -41.52 62.16
C PRO A 200 -9.21 -41.03 61.19
N ARG A 201 -9.33 -39.72 60.96
CA ARG A 201 -10.33 -39.16 60.05
C ARG A 201 -9.95 -39.36 58.60
N PHE A 202 -8.67 -39.17 58.28
CA PHE A 202 -8.14 -39.46 56.94
C PHE A 202 -8.28 -40.96 56.61
N MET A 203 -7.86 -41.85 57.51
CA MET A 203 -8.03 -43.29 57.30
C MET A 203 -9.51 -43.68 57.26
N GLY A 204 -10.36 -43.06 58.08
CA GLY A 204 -11.81 -43.24 58.00
C GLY A 204 -12.39 -42.83 56.65
N ALA A 205 -11.92 -41.73 56.06
CA ALA A 205 -12.33 -41.26 54.75
C ALA A 205 -11.81 -42.17 53.62
N VAL A 206 -10.56 -42.63 53.69
CA VAL A 206 -9.95 -43.54 52.70
C VAL A 206 -10.59 -44.93 52.75
N VAL A 207 -10.78 -45.48 53.95
CA VAL A 207 -11.48 -46.76 54.16
C VAL A 207 -12.94 -46.63 53.78
N GLY A 208 -13.60 -45.53 54.15
CA GLY A 208 -14.98 -45.21 53.77
C GLY A 208 -15.15 -45.14 52.24
N ALA A 209 -14.28 -44.40 51.55
CA ALA A 209 -14.26 -44.33 50.09
C ALA A 209 -14.07 -45.72 49.45
N ARG A 210 -13.13 -46.52 49.96
CA ARG A 210 -12.91 -47.89 49.50
C ARG A 210 -14.14 -48.79 49.73
N SER A 211 -14.80 -48.66 50.88
CA SER A 211 -15.99 -49.45 51.24
C SER A 211 -17.23 -49.11 50.40
N LEU A 212 -17.29 -47.89 49.88
CA LEU A 212 -18.32 -47.43 48.94
C LEU A 212 -17.98 -47.77 47.47
N GLY A 213 -16.91 -48.53 47.23
CA GLY A 213 -16.49 -48.95 45.89
C GLY A 213 -15.76 -47.87 45.09
N PHE A 214 -15.32 -46.78 45.73
CA PHE A 214 -14.53 -45.76 45.07
C PHE A 214 -13.07 -46.21 44.98
N ASP A 215 -12.64 -46.58 43.77
CA ASP A 215 -11.23 -46.70 43.41
C ASP A 215 -10.67 -45.29 43.14
N PRO A 216 -9.65 -44.82 43.89
CA PRO A 216 -9.00 -43.53 43.66
C PRO A 216 -8.55 -43.32 42.21
N ARG A 217 -8.14 -44.38 41.50
CA ARG A 217 -7.75 -44.29 40.08
C ARG A 217 -8.94 -43.93 39.20
N VAL A 218 -10.08 -44.57 39.44
CA VAL A 218 -11.34 -44.30 38.73
C VAL A 218 -11.88 -42.92 39.08
N MET A 219 -11.70 -42.46 40.32
CA MET A 219 -12.06 -41.09 40.72
C MET A 219 -11.20 -40.05 40.01
N VAL A 220 -9.88 -40.22 39.96
CA VAL A 220 -8.98 -39.28 39.27
C VAL A 220 -9.28 -39.26 37.77
N GLU A 221 -9.57 -40.41 37.16
CA GLU A 221 -9.97 -40.48 35.75
C GLU A 221 -11.31 -39.77 35.51
N LYS A 222 -12.33 -40.01 36.35
CA LYS A 222 -13.63 -39.32 36.26
C LYS A 222 -13.52 -37.83 36.51
N LEU A 223 -12.72 -37.39 37.49
CA LEU A 223 -12.48 -35.96 37.77
C LEU A 223 -11.73 -35.29 36.61
N SER A 224 -10.74 -35.96 36.03
CA SER A 224 -10.05 -35.47 34.83
C SER A 224 -11.00 -35.33 33.65
N ASN A 225 -11.94 -36.27 33.50
CA ASN A 225 -12.97 -36.18 32.47
C ASN A 225 -13.99 -35.08 32.75
N ILE A 226 -14.38 -34.86 34.01
CA ILE A 226 -15.26 -33.76 34.40
C ILE A 226 -14.59 -32.41 34.11
N GLN A 227 -13.30 -32.22 34.45
CA GLN A 227 -12.58 -30.99 34.14
C GLN A 227 -12.48 -30.74 32.63
N LYS A 228 -12.25 -31.78 31.83
CA LYS A 228 -12.29 -31.67 30.37
C LYS A 228 -13.67 -31.24 29.89
N LEU A 229 -14.73 -31.85 30.42
CA LEU A 229 -16.11 -31.50 30.08
C LEU A 229 -16.48 -30.08 30.51
N GLU A 230 -15.98 -29.58 31.65
CA GLU A 230 -16.18 -28.19 32.08
C GLU A 230 -15.47 -27.20 31.15
N ILE A 231 -14.25 -27.52 30.70
CA ILE A 231 -13.53 -26.70 29.69
C ILE A 231 -14.30 -26.70 28.37
N ASP A 232 -14.76 -27.86 27.91
CA ASP A 232 -15.54 -27.98 26.67
C ASP A 232 -16.89 -27.27 26.77
N GLN A 233 -17.57 -27.36 27.92
CA GLN A 233 -18.80 -26.64 28.20
C GLN A 233 -18.59 -25.14 28.11
N LYS A 234 -17.54 -24.61 28.76
CA LYS A 234 -17.24 -23.18 28.71
C LYS A 234 -16.91 -22.72 27.28
N ALA A 235 -16.15 -23.51 26.51
CA ALA A 235 -15.85 -23.20 25.12
C ALA A 235 -17.11 -23.23 24.24
N LEU A 236 -18.06 -24.14 24.51
CA LEU A 236 -19.35 -24.18 23.83
C LEU A 236 -20.23 -22.99 24.21
N GLU A 237 -20.28 -22.59 25.48
CA GLU A 237 -21.02 -21.41 25.94
C GLU A 237 -20.51 -20.13 25.27
N GLU A 238 -19.19 -19.93 25.22
CA GLU A 238 -18.58 -18.80 24.49
C GLU A 238 -18.93 -18.82 23.00
N LYS A 239 -18.96 -20.01 22.39
CA LYS A 239 -19.35 -20.17 20.98
C LYS A 239 -20.83 -19.89 20.75
N VAL A 240 -21.71 -20.30 21.66
CA VAL A 240 -23.15 -20.00 21.61
C VAL A 240 -23.37 -18.50 21.72
N GLU A 241 -22.74 -17.83 22.69
CA GLU A 241 -22.86 -16.37 22.85
C GLU A 241 -22.37 -15.64 21.58
N PHE A 242 -21.26 -16.08 20.99
CA PHE A 242 -20.77 -15.52 19.73
C PHE A 242 -21.77 -15.72 18.57
N LEU A 243 -22.35 -16.92 18.44
CA LEU A 243 -23.31 -17.23 17.39
C LEU A 243 -24.64 -16.50 17.57
N GLU A 244 -25.10 -16.32 18.81
CA GLU A 244 -26.29 -15.53 19.13
C GLU A 244 -26.10 -14.07 18.76
N LYS A 245 -24.97 -13.46 19.13
CA LYS A 245 -24.63 -12.09 18.69
C LYS A 245 -24.60 -11.97 17.17
N LYS A 246 -23.99 -12.94 16.48
CA LYS A 246 -23.94 -12.96 15.02
C LYS A 246 -25.34 -13.11 14.40
N SER A 247 -26.19 -13.96 14.97
CA SER A 247 -27.58 -14.15 14.55
C SER A 247 -28.39 -12.87 14.71
N GLN A 248 -28.25 -12.17 15.84
CA GLN A 248 -28.91 -10.87 16.06
C GLN A 248 -28.48 -9.82 15.03
N VAL A 249 -27.17 -9.71 14.74
CA VAL A 249 -26.65 -8.79 13.72
C VAL A 249 -27.23 -9.12 12.34
N LEU A 250 -27.26 -10.41 11.98
CA LEU A 250 -27.84 -10.84 10.71
C LEU A 250 -29.35 -10.57 10.65
N GLN A 251 -30.08 -10.78 11.74
CA GLN A 251 -31.52 -10.48 11.81
C GLN A 251 -31.79 -8.99 11.57
N ILE A 252 -31.01 -8.10 12.22
CA ILE A 252 -31.13 -6.65 11.99
C ILE A 252 -30.87 -6.34 10.51
N LYS A 253 -29.85 -6.97 9.91
CA LYS A 253 -29.54 -6.78 8.49
C LYS A 253 -30.67 -7.25 7.57
N CYS A 254 -31.25 -8.42 7.84
CA CYS A 254 -32.40 -8.93 7.09
C CYS A 254 -33.59 -7.97 7.19
N ASN A 255 -33.94 -7.52 8.40
CA ASN A 255 -35.03 -6.58 8.61
C ASN A 255 -34.81 -5.25 7.85
N ASN A 256 -33.56 -4.78 7.74
CA ASN A 256 -33.24 -3.59 6.96
C ASN A 256 -33.38 -3.83 5.46
N LEU A 257 -32.91 -4.98 4.97
CA LEU A 257 -33.04 -5.37 3.57
C LEU A 257 -34.51 -5.55 3.16
N GLU A 258 -35.34 -6.15 4.02
CA GLU A 258 -36.78 -6.28 3.78
C GLU A 258 -37.47 -4.90 3.68
N LYS A 259 -37.08 -3.94 4.52
CA LYS A 259 -37.57 -2.55 4.41
C LYS A 259 -37.15 -1.91 3.09
N GLU A 260 -35.89 -2.08 2.68
CA GLU A 260 -35.40 -1.59 1.39
C GLU A 260 -36.13 -2.24 0.22
N GLU A 261 -36.35 -3.55 0.27
CA GLU A 261 -37.11 -4.31 -0.73
C GLU A 261 -38.54 -3.76 -0.85
N LEU A 262 -39.22 -3.52 0.28
CA LEU A 262 -40.56 -2.97 0.28
C LEU A 262 -40.61 -1.56 -0.35
N VAL A 263 -39.63 -0.71 -0.04
CA VAL A 263 -39.49 0.62 -0.67
C VAL A 263 -39.23 0.48 -2.17
N HIS A 264 -38.34 -0.42 -2.58
CA HIS A 264 -38.04 -0.65 -3.99
C HIS A 264 -39.24 -1.22 -4.75
N SER A 265 -39.95 -2.17 -4.17
CA SER A 265 -41.18 -2.75 -4.72
C SER A 265 -42.25 -1.67 -4.93
N TYR A 266 -42.46 -0.80 -3.95
CA TYR A 266 -43.37 0.33 -4.08
C TYR A 266 -42.96 1.30 -5.20
N ARG A 267 -41.66 1.63 -5.29
CA ARG A 267 -41.14 2.49 -6.38
C ARG A 267 -41.29 1.85 -7.75
N ILE A 268 -41.04 0.54 -7.87
CA ILE A 268 -41.22 -0.22 -9.11
C ILE A 268 -42.68 -0.19 -9.53
N SER A 269 -43.62 -0.45 -8.61
CA SER A 269 -45.07 -0.36 -8.90
C SER A 269 -45.47 1.03 -9.42
N ILE A 270 -44.95 2.12 -8.85
CA ILE A 270 -45.19 3.47 -9.39
C ILE A 270 -44.64 3.61 -10.81
N TYR A 271 -43.45 3.08 -11.09
CA TYR A 271 -42.89 3.14 -12.44
C TYR A 271 -43.67 2.29 -13.44
N GLU A 272 -44.15 1.12 -13.04
CA GLU A 272 -45.02 0.27 -13.85
C GLU A 272 -46.34 0.97 -14.15
N ASP A 273 -46.95 1.63 -13.15
CA ASP A 273 -48.16 2.42 -13.34
C ASP A 273 -47.92 3.57 -14.32
N LEU A 274 -46.83 4.34 -14.17
CA LEU A 274 -46.46 5.41 -15.09
C LEU A 274 -46.20 4.89 -16.51
N GLU A 275 -45.48 3.78 -16.66
CA GLU A 275 -45.22 3.16 -17.95
C GLU A 275 -46.51 2.66 -18.61
N SER A 276 -47.44 2.09 -17.84
CA SER A 276 -48.76 1.67 -18.32
C SER A 276 -49.61 2.84 -18.83
N MET A 277 -49.41 4.04 -18.27
CA MET A 277 -50.02 5.29 -18.74
C MET A 277 -49.28 5.91 -19.93
N GLY A 278 -48.27 5.23 -20.47
CA GLY A 278 -47.43 5.70 -21.58
C GLY A 278 -46.32 6.67 -21.18
N MET A 279 -46.09 6.89 -19.88
CA MET A 279 -45.01 7.72 -19.33
C MET A 279 -43.77 6.89 -19.01
N GLY A 280 -43.15 6.34 -20.05
CA GLY A 280 -41.92 5.56 -19.94
C GLY A 280 -40.66 6.42 -19.69
N ILE A 281 -39.49 5.76 -19.70
CA ILE A 281 -38.20 6.43 -19.44
C ILE A 281 -37.91 7.55 -20.44
N LYS A 282 -38.34 7.41 -21.70
CA LYS A 282 -38.10 8.41 -22.75
C LYS A 282 -38.90 9.69 -22.47
N GLU A 283 -40.17 9.53 -22.10
CA GLU A 283 -41.11 10.60 -21.82
C GLU A 283 -40.73 11.34 -20.53
N LEU A 284 -40.32 10.60 -19.49
CA LEU A 284 -39.79 11.18 -18.26
C LEU A 284 -38.50 11.97 -18.49
N LYS A 285 -37.60 11.49 -19.37
CA LYS A 285 -36.39 12.23 -19.77
C LYS A 285 -36.73 13.52 -20.53
N LEU A 286 -37.71 13.46 -21.43
CA LEU A 286 -38.17 14.63 -22.16
C LEU A 286 -38.74 15.67 -21.19
N LEU A 287 -39.64 15.26 -20.29
CA LEU A 287 -40.21 16.13 -19.25
C LEU A 287 -39.13 16.77 -18.38
N TRP A 288 -38.14 15.97 -17.94
CA TRP A 288 -37.03 16.48 -17.15
C TRP A 288 -36.17 17.50 -17.90
N ASN A 289 -35.88 17.28 -19.19
CA ASN A 289 -35.17 18.24 -20.03
C ASN A 289 -35.97 19.54 -20.18
N THR A 290 -37.28 19.44 -20.43
CA THR A 290 -38.17 20.61 -20.52
C THR A 290 -38.18 21.41 -19.21
N ILE A 291 -38.29 20.75 -18.06
CA ILE A 291 -38.24 21.43 -16.75
C ILE A 291 -36.87 22.10 -16.54
N LYS A 292 -35.77 21.45 -16.95
CA LYS A 292 -34.43 22.05 -16.89
C LYS A 292 -34.28 23.26 -17.79
N GLU A 293 -34.84 23.23 -19.00
CA GLU A 293 -34.84 24.37 -19.91
C GLU A 293 -35.66 25.53 -19.33
N ILE A 294 -36.84 25.24 -18.75
CA ILE A 294 -37.64 26.24 -18.02
C ILE A 294 -36.84 26.84 -16.86
N ALA A 295 -36.12 26.02 -16.10
CA ALA A 295 -35.25 26.47 -15.01
C ALA A 295 -34.18 27.45 -15.51
N ALA A 296 -33.51 27.10 -16.63
CA ALA A 296 -32.47 27.91 -17.25
C ALA A 296 -33.00 29.25 -17.79
N VAL A 297 -34.14 29.22 -18.50
CA VAL A 297 -34.77 30.42 -19.08
C VAL A 297 -35.29 31.37 -18.01
N ASN A 298 -35.79 30.82 -16.89
CA ASN A 298 -36.34 31.62 -15.79
C ASN A 298 -35.33 31.92 -14.67
N ASN A 299 -34.08 31.47 -14.79
CA ASN A 299 -33.02 31.67 -13.80
C ASN A 299 -33.39 31.18 -12.38
N ILE A 300 -34.08 30.05 -12.29
CA ILE A 300 -34.48 29.40 -11.03
C ILE A 300 -33.85 28.01 -10.90
N SER A 301 -33.85 27.44 -9.70
CA SER A 301 -33.31 26.07 -9.52
C SER A 301 -34.21 25.01 -10.18
N ALA A 302 -33.64 23.86 -10.54
CA ALA A 302 -34.41 22.78 -11.18
C ALA A 302 -35.51 22.22 -10.27
N ASP A 303 -35.32 22.24 -8.94
CA ASP A 303 -36.35 21.83 -7.97
C ASP A 303 -37.51 22.84 -7.92
N GLU A 304 -37.21 24.14 -7.90
CA GLU A 304 -38.23 25.20 -7.95
C GLU A 304 -38.97 25.22 -9.29
N ALA A 305 -38.27 25.00 -10.40
CA ALA A 305 -38.89 24.88 -11.73
C ALA A 305 -39.82 23.67 -11.81
N SER A 306 -39.42 22.52 -11.24
CA SER A 306 -40.27 21.32 -11.16
C SER A 306 -41.54 21.59 -10.36
N LYS A 307 -41.41 22.16 -9.15
CA LYS A 307 -42.55 22.53 -8.30
C LYS A 307 -43.49 23.51 -8.99
N LYS A 308 -42.93 24.53 -9.64
CA LYS A 308 -43.70 25.52 -10.39
C LYS A 308 -44.41 24.90 -11.58
N PHE A 309 -43.74 24.06 -12.36
CA PHE A 309 -44.35 23.35 -13.50
C PHE A 309 -45.56 22.52 -13.08
N PHE A 310 -45.43 21.68 -12.05
CA PHE A 310 -46.56 20.88 -11.58
C PHE A 310 -47.67 21.74 -10.97
N SER A 311 -47.34 22.84 -10.28
CA SER A 311 -48.34 23.81 -9.79
C SER A 311 -49.10 24.46 -10.94
N ASP A 312 -48.40 24.87 -12.00
CA ASP A 312 -49.00 25.49 -13.18
C ASP A 312 -49.90 24.49 -13.92
N VAL A 313 -49.49 23.21 -14.02
CA VAL A 313 -50.34 22.14 -14.56
C VAL A 313 -51.58 21.97 -13.71
N ILE A 314 -51.46 21.81 -12.38
CA ILE A 314 -52.63 21.62 -11.50
C ILE A 314 -53.60 22.81 -11.58
N GLN A 315 -53.08 24.04 -11.62
CA GLN A 315 -53.91 25.24 -11.56
C GLN A 315 -54.53 25.63 -12.91
N GLN A 316 -53.83 25.37 -14.03
CA GLN A 316 -54.25 25.87 -15.35
C GLN A 316 -54.78 24.78 -16.28
N TYR A 317 -54.73 23.51 -15.90
CA TYR A 317 -55.14 22.42 -16.78
C TYR A 317 -56.64 22.46 -17.08
N ASP A 318 -57.48 22.64 -16.06
CA ASP A 318 -58.94 22.69 -16.23
C ASP A 318 -59.38 23.87 -17.11
N ASP A 319 -58.77 25.04 -16.91
CA ASP A 319 -59.02 26.22 -17.73
C ASP A 319 -58.62 25.98 -19.20
N LYS A 320 -57.53 25.23 -19.43
CA LYS A 320 -57.03 24.90 -20.77
C LYS A 320 -57.87 23.83 -21.47
N LEU A 321 -58.37 22.84 -20.74
CA LEU A 321 -59.22 21.77 -21.29
C LEU A 321 -60.52 22.33 -21.90
N GLY A 322 -61.11 23.34 -21.25
CA GLY A 322 -62.32 24.02 -21.75
C GLY A 322 -62.12 24.77 -23.08
N PHE A 323 -60.88 25.15 -23.41
CA PHE A 323 -60.58 25.81 -24.68
C PHE A 323 -60.53 24.83 -25.86
N GLU A 324 -60.20 23.56 -25.63
CA GLU A 324 -60.14 22.56 -26.71
C GLU A 324 -61.53 22.33 -27.32
N GLY A 325 -62.56 22.23 -26.48
CA GLY A 325 -63.96 22.16 -26.92
C GLY A 325 -64.41 23.45 -27.64
N LYS A 326 -63.99 24.63 -27.17
CA LYS A 326 -64.27 25.89 -27.86
C LYS A 326 -63.58 25.97 -29.22
N ILE A 327 -62.33 25.52 -29.32
CA ILE A 327 -61.57 25.48 -30.58
C ILE A 327 -62.23 24.51 -31.56
N GLN A 328 -62.66 23.34 -31.09
CA GLN A 328 -63.33 22.36 -31.94
C GLN A 328 -64.69 22.86 -32.42
N ASN A 329 -65.46 23.53 -31.56
CA ASN A 329 -66.72 24.19 -31.94
C ASN A 329 -66.48 25.29 -32.97
N LEU A 330 -65.50 26.18 -32.75
CA LEU A 330 -65.16 27.23 -33.72
C LEU A 330 -64.69 26.66 -35.06
N LYS A 331 -63.87 25.60 -35.05
CA LYS A 331 -63.49 24.88 -36.29
C LYS A 331 -64.72 24.31 -37.00
N SER A 332 -65.68 23.74 -36.27
CA SER A 332 -66.91 23.21 -36.85
C SER A 332 -67.81 24.32 -37.43
N GLU A 333 -67.86 25.50 -36.79
CA GLU A 333 -68.59 26.67 -37.30
C GLU A 333 -67.94 27.23 -38.56
N ILE A 334 -66.61 27.33 -38.61
CA ILE A 334 -65.88 27.73 -39.83
C ILE A 334 -66.24 26.78 -40.97
N GLN A 335 -66.21 25.47 -40.74
CA GLN A 335 -66.53 24.47 -41.75
C GLN A 335 -67.98 24.57 -42.24
N LYS A 336 -68.94 24.82 -41.35
CA LYS A 336 -70.34 25.07 -41.72
C LYS A 336 -70.49 26.34 -42.56
N ASN A 337 -69.79 27.41 -42.19
CA ASN A 337 -69.83 28.68 -42.92
C ASN A 337 -69.22 28.56 -44.31
N GLU A 338 -68.13 27.79 -44.47
CA GLU A 338 -67.55 27.49 -45.78
C GLU A 338 -68.55 26.76 -46.68
N VAL A 339 -69.29 25.78 -46.15
CA VAL A 339 -70.35 25.08 -46.89
C VAL A 339 -71.47 26.04 -47.30
N VAL A 340 -71.93 26.90 -46.38
CA VAL A 340 -72.97 27.91 -46.68
C VAL A 340 -72.47 28.90 -47.75
N GLN A 341 -71.21 29.32 -47.70
CA GLN A 341 -70.61 30.20 -48.70
C GLN A 341 -70.57 29.56 -50.08
N CYS A 342 -70.22 28.27 -50.17
CA CYS A 342 -70.30 27.49 -51.40
C CYS A 342 -71.74 27.35 -51.94
N GLN A 343 -72.74 27.20 -51.06
CA GLN A 343 -74.14 27.15 -51.47
C GLN A 343 -74.62 28.51 -51.98
N LEU A 344 -74.27 29.60 -51.30
CA LEU A 344 -74.57 30.97 -51.72
C LEU A 344 -73.95 31.31 -53.09
N SER A 345 -72.70 30.90 -53.34
CA SER A 345 -72.05 31.12 -54.63
C SER A 345 -72.76 30.34 -55.75
N ALA A 346 -73.17 29.10 -55.50
CA ALA A 346 -73.94 28.30 -56.45
C ALA A 346 -75.33 28.92 -56.75
N ILE A 347 -76.05 29.38 -55.73
CA ILE A 347 -77.34 30.07 -55.89
C ILE A 347 -77.16 31.38 -56.68
N THR A 348 -76.09 32.14 -56.39
CA THR A 348 -75.79 33.39 -57.11
C THR A 348 -75.52 33.12 -58.59
N ALA A 349 -74.74 32.08 -58.91
CA ALA A 349 -74.50 31.66 -60.29
C ALA A 349 -75.80 31.24 -60.99
N MET A 350 -76.68 30.52 -60.29
CA MET A 350 -77.99 30.11 -60.81
C MET A 350 -78.89 31.31 -61.10
N LEU A 351 -79.00 32.26 -60.17
CA LEU A 351 -79.76 33.50 -60.35
C LEU A 351 -79.23 34.32 -61.53
N ASN A 352 -77.91 34.46 -61.66
CA ASN A 352 -77.30 35.16 -62.80
C ASN A 352 -77.68 34.49 -64.13
N SER A 353 -77.70 33.15 -64.18
CA SER A 353 -78.13 32.43 -65.40
C SER A 353 -79.60 32.66 -65.75
N ILE A 354 -80.48 32.74 -64.74
CA ILE A 354 -81.91 33.02 -64.92
C ILE A 354 -82.11 34.45 -65.41
N ILE A 355 -81.41 35.43 -64.82
CA ILE A 355 -81.48 36.83 -65.21
C ILE A 355 -81.04 37.01 -66.66
N LEU A 356 -79.93 36.37 -67.06
CA LEU A 356 -79.46 36.40 -68.45
C LEU A 356 -80.49 35.79 -69.42
N ASN A 357 -81.08 34.65 -69.08
CA ASN A 357 -82.11 34.02 -69.91
C ASN A 357 -83.38 34.88 -70.01
N GLN A 358 -83.82 35.51 -68.91
CA GLN A 358 -84.94 36.44 -68.96
C GLN A 358 -84.62 37.70 -69.78
N PHE A 359 -83.38 38.20 -69.71
CA PHE A 359 -82.93 39.31 -70.54
C PHE A 359 -82.98 38.97 -72.04
N ASP A 360 -82.54 37.77 -72.40
CA ASP A 360 -82.61 37.26 -73.78
C ASP A 360 -84.07 37.08 -74.25
N GLN A 361 -84.95 36.57 -73.38
CA GLN A 361 -86.39 36.45 -73.68
C GLN A 361 -87.08 37.81 -73.84
N ILE A 362 -86.70 38.82 -73.03
CA ILE A 362 -87.21 40.19 -73.17
C ILE A 362 -86.73 40.84 -74.48
N GLN A 363 -85.48 40.58 -74.90
CA GLN A 363 -85.02 40.99 -76.23
C GLN A 363 -85.83 40.32 -77.34
N ALA A 364 -86.17 39.04 -77.20
CA ALA A 364 -86.93 38.28 -78.20
C ALA A 364 -88.42 38.71 -78.32
N VAL A 365 -89.03 39.26 -77.26
CA VAL A 365 -90.47 39.61 -77.24
C VAL A 365 -90.74 41.11 -77.45
N SER A 366 -89.71 41.95 -77.55
CA SER A 366 -89.92 43.38 -77.77
C SER A 366 -90.23 43.72 -79.24
N GLY A 367 -91.52 43.94 -79.54
CA GLY A 367 -92.02 44.63 -80.75
C GLY A 367 -91.52 46.08 -80.94
N PHE A 368 -90.48 46.48 -80.20
CA PHE A 368 -89.80 47.77 -80.31
C PHE A 368 -88.87 47.86 -81.54
N VAL A 369 -88.45 46.72 -82.11
CA VAL A 369 -87.61 46.72 -83.31
C VAL A 369 -88.44 47.00 -84.58
N GLU A 370 -89.69 46.56 -84.64
CA GLU A 370 -90.52 46.65 -85.85
C GLU A 370 -91.29 47.97 -85.99
N PHE A 371 -91.67 48.61 -84.87
CA PHE A 371 -92.29 49.96 -84.85
C PHE A 371 -91.34 51.06 -84.36
N GLY A 372 -90.10 50.70 -84.02
CA GLY A 372 -89.04 51.65 -83.64
C GLY A 372 -88.84 52.78 -84.66
N PRO A 373 -88.82 52.50 -85.97
CA PRO A 373 -88.80 53.53 -87.01
C PRO A 373 -89.95 54.55 -86.89
N LEU A 374 -91.18 54.10 -86.60
CA LEU A 374 -92.35 54.97 -86.43
C LEU A 374 -92.26 55.83 -85.17
N ALA A 375 -91.84 55.24 -84.04
CA ALA A 375 -91.68 55.97 -82.79
C ALA A 375 -90.55 57.02 -82.85
N LYS A 376 -89.44 56.70 -83.51
CA LYS A 376 -88.32 57.63 -83.75
C LYS A 376 -88.74 58.78 -84.66
N ALA A 377 -89.41 58.49 -85.77
CA ALA A 377 -89.95 59.51 -86.66
C ALA A 377 -90.96 60.43 -85.96
N ALA A 378 -91.85 59.90 -85.11
CA ALA A 378 -92.80 60.68 -84.33
C ALA A 378 -92.12 61.62 -83.31
N LYS A 379 -90.92 61.28 -82.84
CA LYS A 379 -90.09 62.13 -81.98
C LYS A 379 -89.24 63.14 -82.76
N GLY A 380 -89.33 63.15 -84.09
CA GLY A 380 -88.54 64.03 -84.97
C GLY A 380 -87.12 63.52 -85.26
N GLU A 381 -86.80 62.28 -84.87
CA GLU A 381 -85.51 61.67 -85.20
C GLU A 381 -85.47 61.24 -86.67
N THR A 382 -84.32 61.37 -87.32
CA THR A 382 -84.12 60.92 -88.71
C THR A 382 -84.10 59.41 -88.80
N VAL A 383 -84.97 58.84 -89.63
CA VAL A 383 -85.11 57.40 -89.84
C VAL A 383 -84.99 57.08 -91.34
N PRO A 384 -84.26 56.01 -91.74
CA PRO A 384 -84.16 55.60 -93.14
C PRO A 384 -85.55 55.38 -93.74
N LYS A 385 -85.82 56.00 -94.89
CA LYS A 385 -87.16 56.02 -95.50
C LYS A 385 -87.75 54.61 -95.65
N ASN A 386 -86.98 53.63 -96.12
CA ASN A 386 -87.48 52.27 -96.34
C ASN A 386 -87.86 51.55 -95.03
N GLN A 387 -87.15 51.81 -93.92
CA GLN A 387 -87.52 51.27 -92.60
C GLN A 387 -88.81 51.90 -92.07
N LEU A 388 -88.99 53.20 -92.26
CA LEU A 388 -90.23 53.89 -91.87
C LEU A 388 -91.41 53.41 -92.71
N LYS A 389 -91.24 53.26 -94.05
CA LYS A 389 -92.27 52.73 -94.94
C LYS A 389 -92.70 51.32 -94.55
N ASN A 390 -91.75 50.42 -94.27
CA ASN A 390 -92.05 49.06 -93.81
C ASN A 390 -92.82 49.04 -92.48
N ALA A 391 -92.44 49.91 -91.53
CA ALA A 391 -93.14 50.04 -90.26
C ALA A 391 -94.58 50.54 -90.44
N VAL A 392 -94.79 51.50 -91.36
CA VAL A 392 -96.12 52.00 -91.72
C VAL A 392 -96.96 50.91 -92.41
N ILE A 393 -96.38 50.16 -93.35
CA ILE A 393 -97.06 49.03 -94.02
C ILE A 393 -97.56 48.02 -92.99
N LYS A 394 -96.73 47.65 -92.01
CA LYS A 394 -97.15 46.76 -90.92
C LYS A 394 -98.25 47.37 -90.04
N ALA A 395 -98.19 48.67 -89.75
CA ALA A 395 -99.25 49.34 -89.01
C ALA A 395 -100.58 49.30 -89.77
N ILE A 396 -100.53 49.48 -91.10
CA ILE A 396 -101.69 49.33 -91.98
C ILE A 396 -102.20 47.89 -91.97
N ASP A 397 -101.33 46.88 -92.08
CA ASP A 397 -101.72 45.46 -92.02
C ASP A 397 -102.46 45.11 -90.72
N ILE A 398 -101.97 45.62 -89.59
CA ILE A 398 -102.64 45.44 -88.30
C ILE A 398 -104.01 46.13 -88.29
N LEU A 399 -104.12 47.37 -88.78
CA LEU A 399 -105.39 48.09 -88.83
C LEU A 399 -106.41 47.38 -89.73
N MET A 400 -105.98 46.92 -90.91
CA MET A 400 -106.83 46.18 -91.84
C MET A 400 -107.29 44.82 -91.29
N SER A 401 -106.45 44.13 -90.51
CA SER A 401 -106.84 42.86 -89.88
C SER A 401 -107.86 43.01 -88.74
N LYS A 402 -108.03 44.23 -88.18
CA LYS A 402 -108.86 44.45 -86.99
C LYS A 402 -110.34 44.72 -87.29
N ASP A 403 -110.66 45.28 -88.46
CA ASP A 403 -112.04 45.42 -88.94
C ASP A 403 -112.08 45.35 -90.49
N PRO A 404 -112.36 44.17 -91.07
CA PRO A 404 -112.33 43.98 -92.52
C PRO A 404 -113.43 44.74 -93.28
N THR A 405 -114.50 45.14 -92.59
CA THR A 405 -115.70 45.73 -93.21
C THR A 405 -115.67 47.26 -93.30
N ASP A 406 -114.63 47.88 -92.72
CA ASP A 406 -114.45 49.32 -92.77
C ASP A 406 -114.25 49.80 -94.21
N HIS A 407 -115.06 50.77 -94.62
CA HIS A 407 -115.04 51.36 -95.95
C HIS A 407 -113.70 52.07 -96.26
N SER A 408 -112.88 52.36 -95.24
CA SER A 408 -111.52 52.88 -95.36
C SER A 408 -110.47 51.83 -95.76
N ASN A 409 -110.74 50.53 -95.67
CA ASN A 409 -109.78 49.46 -96.02
C ASN A 409 -109.36 49.51 -97.49
N SER A 410 -110.24 49.92 -98.41
CA SER A 410 -109.86 50.05 -99.82
C SER A 410 -108.80 51.14 -99.99
N ALA A 411 -108.92 52.27 -99.28
CA ALA A 411 -107.95 53.36 -99.29
C ALA A 411 -106.64 52.96 -98.59
N LEU A 412 -106.71 52.27 -97.45
CA LEU A 412 -105.54 51.77 -96.72
C LEU A 412 -104.75 50.74 -97.53
N ASN A 413 -105.42 49.83 -98.25
CA ASN A 413 -104.75 48.86 -99.10
C ASN A 413 -104.07 49.52 -100.32
N VAL A 414 -104.69 50.56 -100.89
CA VAL A 414 -104.06 51.37 -101.94
C VAL A 414 -102.81 52.07 -101.41
N ALA A 415 -102.89 52.71 -100.24
CA ALA A 415 -101.73 53.33 -99.60
C ALA A 415 -100.60 52.32 -99.31
N ARG A 416 -100.96 51.11 -98.85
CA ARG A 416 -100.03 50.01 -98.62
C ARG A 416 -99.31 49.58 -99.90
N LEU A 417 -100.04 49.37 -100.99
CA LEU A 417 -99.46 48.95 -102.27
C LEU A 417 -98.55 50.02 -102.87
N LEU A 418 -98.93 51.30 -102.79
CA LEU A 418 -98.09 52.42 -103.22
C LEU A 418 -96.79 52.49 -102.42
N LEU A 419 -96.85 52.28 -101.10
CA LEU A 419 -95.65 52.26 -100.26
C LEU A 419 -94.74 51.06 -100.58
N LEU A 420 -95.29 49.90 -100.94
CA LEU A 420 -94.51 48.73 -101.37
C LEU A 420 -93.85 48.95 -102.74
N GLU A 421 -94.57 49.51 -103.72
CA GLU A 421 -94.00 49.85 -105.04
C GLU A 421 -92.89 50.90 -104.92
N ASP A 422 -93.05 51.88 -104.03
CA ASP A 422 -92.06 52.93 -103.80
C ASP A 422 -90.84 52.42 -103.01
N ILE A 423 -90.93 51.29 -102.32
CA ILE A 423 -89.75 50.58 -101.77
C ILE A 423 -89.02 49.87 -102.91
N GLN A 424 -89.74 49.12 -103.76
CA GLN A 424 -89.14 48.38 -104.89
C GLN A 424 -88.43 49.27 -105.91
N LYS A 425 -88.97 50.46 -106.22
CA LYS A 425 -88.32 51.43 -107.13
C LYS A 425 -87.10 52.14 -106.53
N SER A 426 -86.98 52.18 -105.20
CA SER A 426 -85.87 52.84 -104.51
C SER A 426 -84.63 51.95 -104.34
N ASP A 427 -84.77 50.64 -104.54
CA ASP A 427 -83.68 49.67 -104.45
C ASP A 427 -83.00 49.39 -105.82
N ASP A 428 -83.46 50.00 -106.92
CA ASP A 428 -82.90 49.85 -108.29
C ASP A 428 -81.94 51.00 -108.73
N ILE A 429 -81.68 52.01 -107.89
CA ILE A 429 -80.69 53.10 -108.17
C ILE A 429 -79.78 53.38 -106.95
N ALA A 430 -79.34 52.36 -106.22
CA ALA A 430 -78.34 52.50 -105.17
C ALA A 430 -77.30 51.37 -105.21
#